data_AF-A0A0C9N967-F1
#
_entry.id   AF-A0A0C9N967-F1
#
_cell.length_a   1.000
_cell.length_b   1.000
_cell.length_c   1.000
_cell.angle_alpha   90.00
_cell.angle_beta   90.00
_cell.angle_gamma   90.00
#
_symmetry.space_group_name_H-M   'P 1'
#
loop_
_entity.id
_entity.type
_entity.pdbx_description
1 polymer ?
#
loop_
_entity_poly.entity_id
_entity_poly.type
_entity_poly.pdbx_seq_one_letter_code
_entity_poly.pdbx_strand_id
1 'polypeptide(L)'
;MMVVADQIYIYGPPSNGIYHTNDIMDIRYHVRSVGMTKIWQTSATLVHEPTNATITSFPITGWNASAETNYAHTTWTIPAGLSNGNYTMTISGNATRLCSKNSDGAAPFTQCQTTLYESRLFVISNGTLIA
;
A
#
# COMPACT_ATOMS: atom_id res chain seq x y z
N MET A 1 21.84 -5.37 15.74
CA MET A 1 20.52 -6.00 15.97
C MET A 1 19.50 -5.15 15.21
N MET A 2 18.94 -5.67 14.12
CA MET A 2 17.96 -4.94 13.30
C MET A 2 16.65 -4.87 14.08
N VAL A 3 16.25 -3.69 14.54
CA VAL A 3 14.94 -3.48 15.15
C VAL A 3 13.92 -3.58 14.01
N VAL A 4 13.17 -4.66 13.96
CA VAL A 4 12.14 -4.87 12.94
C VAL A 4 10.99 -3.89 13.23
N ALA A 5 10.42 -3.29 12.20
CA ALA A 5 9.21 -2.47 12.29
C ALA A 5 7.97 -3.35 12.09
N ASP A 6 6.77 -2.89 12.46
CA ASP A 6 5.54 -3.45 11.90
C ASP A 6 5.63 -3.48 10.37
N GLN A 7 5.07 -4.51 9.75
CA GLN A 7 5.22 -4.79 8.32
C GLN A 7 3.86 -4.80 7.63
N ILE A 8 3.84 -4.31 6.39
CA ILE A 8 2.69 -4.39 5.50
C ILE A 8 2.97 -5.50 4.49
N TYR A 9 2.06 -6.45 4.37
CA TYR A 9 2.16 -7.56 3.43
C TYR A 9 1.00 -7.48 2.43
N ILE A 10 1.33 -7.21 1.17
CA ILE A 10 0.34 -7.19 0.09
C ILE A 10 0.22 -8.57 -0.54
N TYR A 11 -1.00 -9.10 -0.55
CA TYR A 11 -1.39 -10.37 -1.17
C TYR A 11 -2.02 -10.18 -2.56
N GLY A 12 -2.72 -9.07 -2.78
CA GLY A 12 -3.39 -8.74 -4.04
C GLY A 12 -3.33 -7.24 -4.33
N PRO A 13 -3.11 -6.82 -5.59
CA PRO A 13 -2.91 -7.66 -6.78
C PRO A 13 -1.54 -8.37 -6.80
N PRO A 14 -1.39 -9.49 -7.54
CA PRO A 14 -0.10 -10.16 -7.70
C PRO A 14 0.88 -9.24 -8.41
N SER A 15 2.15 -9.33 -8.03
CA SER A 15 3.22 -8.60 -8.70
C SER A 15 3.28 -8.98 -10.18
N ASN A 16 3.38 -7.98 -11.05
CA ASN A 16 3.42 -8.13 -12.51
C ASN A 16 2.15 -8.80 -13.10
N GLY A 17 1.02 -8.73 -12.38
CA GLY A 17 -0.28 -9.11 -12.94
C GLY A 17 -0.62 -8.25 -14.17
N ILE A 18 -1.31 -8.82 -15.14
CA ILE A 18 -1.84 -8.10 -16.30
C ILE A 18 -3.35 -8.10 -16.18
N TYR A 19 -3.93 -6.90 -16.22
CA TYR A 19 -5.36 -6.69 -16.13
C TYR A 19 -5.89 -5.90 -17.31
N HIS A 20 -7.18 -6.05 -17.59
CA HIS A 20 -7.90 -5.38 -18.66
C HIS A 20 -9.08 -4.58 -18.10
N THR A 21 -9.64 -3.71 -18.93
CA THR A 21 -10.89 -3.02 -18.63
C THR A 21 -11.98 -4.01 -18.18
N ASN A 22 -12.72 -3.64 -17.13
CA ASN A 22 -13.77 -4.43 -16.50
C ASN A 22 -13.31 -5.68 -15.73
N ASP A 23 -12.01 -5.98 -15.68
CA ASP A 23 -11.52 -7.01 -14.79
C ASP A 23 -11.80 -6.63 -13.33
N ILE A 24 -12.14 -7.64 -12.52
CA ILE A 24 -12.31 -7.48 -11.08
C ILE A 24 -10.97 -7.79 -10.41
N MET A 25 -10.36 -6.78 -9.82
CA MET A 25 -9.10 -6.88 -9.09
C MET A 25 -9.34 -7.10 -7.60
N ASP A 26 -8.72 -8.13 -7.03
CA ASP A 26 -8.66 -8.35 -5.58
C ASP A 26 -7.54 -7.49 -4.97
N ILE A 27 -7.90 -6.58 -4.06
CA ILE A 27 -6.96 -5.72 -3.35
C ILE A 27 -6.93 -6.15 -1.90
N ARG A 28 -5.79 -6.69 -1.48
CA ARG A 28 -5.70 -7.41 -0.22
C ARG A 28 -4.34 -7.24 0.43
N TYR A 29 -4.34 -6.85 1.70
CA TYR A 29 -3.11 -6.78 2.48
C TYR A 29 -3.36 -7.01 3.97
N HIS A 30 -2.28 -7.26 4.68
CA HIS A 30 -2.26 -7.52 6.12
C HIS A 30 -1.15 -6.73 6.79
N VAL A 31 -1.42 -6.21 7.98
CA VAL A 31 -0.45 -5.54 8.83
C VAL A 31 0.00 -6.50 9.91
N ARG A 32 1.30 -6.79 9.97
CA ARG A 32 1.87 -7.66 10.99
C ARG A 32 2.61 -6.82 12.01
N SER A 33 2.31 -7.01 13.29
CA SER A 33 3.13 -6.42 14.33
C SER A 33 4.37 -7.28 14.58
N VAL A 34 5.54 -6.71 14.35
CA VAL A 34 6.83 -7.43 14.39
C VAL A 34 7.89 -6.67 15.20
N GLY A 35 7.55 -5.53 15.79
CA GLY A 35 8.54 -4.51 16.09
C GLY A 35 8.23 -3.52 17.19
N MET A 36 9.20 -2.62 17.41
CA MET A 36 9.03 -1.41 18.24
C MET A 36 8.40 -0.25 17.47
N THR A 37 8.29 -0.37 16.15
CA THR A 37 7.57 0.59 15.30
C THR A 37 6.15 0.09 15.12
N LYS A 38 5.16 0.86 15.56
CA LYS A 38 3.74 0.49 15.49
C LYS A 38 3.03 1.22 14.36
N ILE A 39 2.34 0.52 13.48
CA ILE A 39 1.44 1.14 12.48
C ILE A 39 0.08 1.39 13.14
N TRP A 40 -0.48 2.60 12.96
CA TRP A 40 -1.77 3.00 13.52
C TRP A 40 -2.89 2.93 12.50
N GLN A 41 -2.60 3.31 11.27
CA GLN A 41 -3.56 3.33 10.17
C GLN A 41 -2.83 3.21 8.85
N THR A 42 -3.51 2.65 7.86
CA THR A 42 -3.02 2.54 6.49
C THR A 42 -4.00 3.12 5.48
N SER A 43 -3.48 3.49 4.33
CA SER A 43 -4.26 3.89 3.16
C SER A 43 -3.62 3.33 1.90
N ALA A 44 -4.44 3.03 0.91
CA ALA A 44 -4.00 2.59 -0.40
C ALA A 44 -4.16 3.70 -1.44
N THR A 45 -3.16 3.84 -2.31
CA THR A 45 -3.21 4.72 -3.49
C THR A 45 -2.75 3.95 -4.71
N LEU A 46 -3.20 4.39 -5.88
CA LEU A 46 -2.79 3.83 -7.17
C LEU A 46 -2.28 4.95 -8.07
N VAL A 47 -1.10 4.75 -8.64
CA VAL A 47 -0.44 5.72 -9.53
C VAL A 47 -0.15 5.06 -10.87
N HIS A 48 -0.47 5.75 -11.96
CA HIS A 48 -0.02 5.39 -13.31
C HIS A 48 1.41 5.90 -13.51
N GLU A 49 2.38 4.98 -13.57
CA GLU A 49 3.82 5.29 -13.58
C GLU A 49 4.24 6.26 -14.70
N PRO A 50 3.81 6.08 -15.97
CA PRO A 50 4.24 6.94 -17.06
C PRO A 50 3.83 8.41 -16.93
N THR A 51 2.67 8.67 -16.33
CA THR A 51 2.14 10.04 -16.20
C THR A 51 2.21 10.57 -14.77
N ASN A 52 2.66 9.74 -13.82
CA ASN A 52 2.62 10.00 -12.38
C ASN A 52 1.23 10.45 -11.88
N ALA A 53 0.17 9.99 -12.55
CA ALA A 53 -1.20 10.41 -12.24
C ALA A 53 -1.82 9.47 -11.19
N THR A 54 -2.41 10.04 -10.14
CA THR A 54 -3.15 9.25 -9.15
C THR A 54 -4.52 8.88 -9.70
N ILE A 55 -4.90 7.61 -9.58
CA ILE A 55 -6.18 7.09 -10.04
C ILE A 55 -7.23 7.33 -8.97
N THR A 56 -8.04 8.36 -9.16
CA THR A 56 -9.08 8.79 -8.19
C THR A 56 -10.23 7.81 -8.05
N SER A 57 -10.45 6.96 -9.06
CA SER A 57 -11.46 5.89 -9.04
C SER A 57 -11.01 4.64 -8.29
N PHE A 58 -9.77 4.59 -7.81
CA PHE A 58 -9.27 3.50 -7.00
C PHE A 58 -9.96 3.49 -5.63
N PRO A 59 -10.41 2.33 -5.11
CA PRO A 59 -11.23 2.29 -3.91
C PRO A 59 -10.42 2.68 -2.67
N ILE A 60 -11.11 3.35 -1.76
CA ILE A 60 -10.56 3.61 -0.43
C ILE A 60 -10.50 2.27 0.30
N THR A 61 -9.28 1.77 0.52
CA THR A 61 -9.02 0.59 1.35
C THR A 61 -7.93 0.88 2.36
N GLY A 62 -8.26 0.65 3.62
CA GLY A 62 -7.50 1.09 4.77
C GLY A 62 -7.69 0.11 5.92
N TRP A 63 -6.68 0.01 6.76
CA TRP A 63 -6.74 -0.68 8.04
C TRP A 63 -6.45 0.31 9.15
N ASN A 64 -7.00 0.09 10.35
CA ASN A 64 -6.65 0.86 11.54
C ASN A 64 -6.40 -0.06 12.74
N ALA A 65 -5.57 0.38 13.66
CA ALA A 65 -5.13 -0.43 14.81
C ALA A 65 -6.25 -0.74 15.83
N SER A 66 -7.42 -0.11 15.71
CA SER A 66 -8.61 -0.43 16.50
C SER A 66 -9.51 -1.48 15.83
N ALA A 67 -9.21 -1.89 14.60
CA ALA A 67 -9.98 -2.88 13.88
C ALA A 67 -9.81 -4.27 14.52
N GLU A 68 -10.87 -5.08 14.48
CA GLU A 68 -10.88 -6.43 15.04
C GLU A 68 -9.90 -7.39 14.34
N THR A 69 -9.55 -7.09 13.08
CA THR A 69 -8.61 -7.87 12.29
C THR A 69 -7.49 -6.97 11.80
N ASN A 70 -6.31 -7.56 11.55
CA ASN A 70 -5.15 -6.83 11.04
C ASN A 70 -5.13 -6.74 9.50
N TYR A 71 -6.29 -6.88 8.88
CA TYR A 71 -6.46 -7.17 7.47
C TYR A 71 -7.33 -6.12 6.79
N ALA A 72 -7.03 -5.80 5.54
CA ALA A 72 -7.86 -4.97 4.70
C ALA A 72 -8.06 -5.62 3.33
N HIS A 73 -9.30 -5.56 2.87
CA HIS A 73 -9.71 -6.21 1.64
C HIS A 73 -10.85 -5.46 0.97
N THR A 74 -10.69 -5.29 -0.32
CA THR A 74 -11.74 -4.80 -1.20
C THR A 74 -11.53 -5.38 -2.59
N THR A 75 -12.52 -5.18 -3.45
CA THR A 75 -12.41 -5.47 -4.88
C THR A 75 -12.57 -4.18 -5.67
N TRP A 76 -11.88 -4.08 -6.79
CA TRP A 76 -11.99 -2.96 -7.71
C TRP A 76 -12.27 -3.45 -9.12
N THR A 77 -13.37 -3.00 -9.71
CA THR A 77 -13.60 -3.18 -11.14
C THR A 77 -12.83 -2.11 -11.88
N ILE A 78 -11.91 -2.53 -12.76
CA ILE A 78 -11.06 -1.60 -13.52
C ILE A 78 -11.94 -0.79 -14.49
N PRO A 79 -12.02 0.54 -14.34
CA PRO A 79 -12.89 1.35 -15.17
C PRO A 79 -12.36 1.46 -16.60
N ALA A 80 -13.28 1.63 -17.54
CA ALA A 80 -12.93 1.98 -18.91
C ALA A 80 -12.25 3.37 -18.95
N GLY A 81 -11.29 3.53 -19.88
CA GLY A 81 -10.62 4.81 -20.13
C GLY A 81 -9.33 5.05 -19.35
N LEU A 82 -8.90 4.10 -18.49
CA LEU A 82 -7.54 4.13 -17.96
C LEU A 82 -6.51 3.94 -19.07
N SER A 83 -5.38 4.62 -19.03
CA SER A 83 -4.33 4.45 -20.04
C SER A 83 -3.63 3.11 -19.90
N ASN A 84 -3.15 2.54 -21.01
CA ASN A 84 -2.33 1.35 -20.97
C ASN A 84 -0.98 1.67 -20.33
N GLY A 85 -0.50 0.80 -19.44
CA GLY A 85 0.80 0.97 -18.83
C GLY A 85 0.98 0.30 -17.48
N ASN A 86 2.08 0.67 -16.83
CA ASN A 86 2.43 0.22 -15.50
C ASN A 86 1.70 1.05 -14.44
N TYR A 87 1.20 0.37 -13.42
CA TYR A 87 0.53 0.96 -12.29
C TYR A 87 1.16 0.46 -10.99
N THR A 88 1.44 1.39 -10.08
CA THR A 88 1.97 1.09 -8.75
C THR A 88 0.89 1.36 -7.72
N MET A 89 0.43 0.30 -7.07
CA MET A 89 -0.35 0.40 -5.85
C MET A 89 0.60 0.57 -4.67
N THR A 90 0.37 1.59 -3.85
CA THR A 90 1.14 1.84 -2.63
C THR A 90 0.20 1.77 -1.43
N ILE A 91 0.56 0.94 -0.45
CA ILE A 91 -0.03 0.99 0.88
C ILE A 91 0.91 1.81 1.76
N SER A 92 0.42 2.94 2.25
CA SER A 92 1.13 3.77 3.20
C SER A 92 0.57 3.55 4.60
N GLY A 93 1.44 3.50 5.61
CA GLY A 93 1.08 3.31 7.01
C GLY A 93 1.64 4.44 7.87
N ASN A 94 0.77 5.19 8.55
CA ASN A 94 1.23 6.08 9.62
C ASN A 94 1.70 5.20 10.79
N ALA A 95 2.93 5.42 11.22
CA ALA A 95 3.55 4.64 12.27
C ALA A 95 4.25 5.52 13.30
N THR A 96 4.41 4.99 14.51
CA THR A 96 5.29 5.56 15.52
C THR A 96 6.46 4.62 15.78
N ARG A 97 7.66 5.18 15.92
CA ARG A 97 8.88 4.43 16.30
C ARG A 97 9.57 5.09 17.49
N LEU A 98 10.40 4.33 18.19
CA LEU A 98 11.32 4.91 19.17
C LEU A 98 12.47 5.64 18.46
N CYS A 99 12.77 6.85 18.93
CA CYS A 99 13.86 7.71 18.45
C CYS A 99 14.55 8.35 19.66
N SER A 100 15.86 8.62 19.57
CA SER A 100 16.55 9.34 20.66
C SER A 100 16.09 10.79 20.69
N LYS A 101 15.88 11.34 21.89
CA LYS A 101 15.49 12.76 22.03
C LYS A 101 16.54 13.71 21.47
N ASN A 102 17.82 13.31 21.52
CA ASN A 102 18.94 14.13 21.08
C ASN A 102 19.40 13.82 19.64
N SER A 103 18.71 12.92 18.91
CA SER A 103 19.09 12.47 17.56
C SER A 103 20.49 11.81 17.43
N ASP A 104 21.08 11.40 18.55
CA ASP A 104 22.40 10.77 18.68
C ASP A 104 22.37 9.24 18.82
N GLY A 105 21.19 8.62 18.77
CA GLY A 105 20.99 7.20 19.04
C GLY A 105 21.05 6.78 20.52
N ALA A 106 21.23 7.71 21.45
CA ALA A 106 21.34 7.43 22.88
C ALA A 106 20.02 7.67 23.64
N ALA A 107 19.90 7.07 24.82
CA ALA A 107 18.81 7.41 25.74
C ALA A 107 18.93 8.88 26.20
N PRO A 108 17.82 9.56 26.52
CA PRO A 108 16.44 9.06 26.57
C PRO A 108 15.77 8.94 25.20
N PHE A 109 14.86 7.96 25.06
CA PHE A 109 14.05 7.75 23.86
C PHE A 109 12.67 8.41 23.97
N THR A 110 12.08 8.75 22.83
CA THR A 110 10.71 9.24 22.68
C THR A 110 10.02 8.56 21.49
N GLN A 111 8.70 8.72 21.35
CA GLN A 111 7.96 8.27 20.17
C GLN A 111 8.02 9.34 19.08
N CYS A 112 8.57 8.98 17.92
CA CYS A 112 8.56 9.80 16.72
C CYS A 112 7.56 9.25 15.70
N GLN A 113 6.88 10.15 15.00
CA GLN A 113 6.07 9.81 13.83
C GLN A 113 6.97 9.38 12.67
N THR A 114 6.48 8.44 11.87
CA THR A 114 7.11 7.98 10.63
C THR A 114 6.05 7.41 9.69
N THR A 115 6.42 7.17 8.44
CA THR A 115 5.53 6.54 7.48
C THR A 115 6.24 5.32 6.90
N LEU A 116 5.53 4.20 6.88
CA LEU A 116 5.96 2.98 6.22
C LEU A 116 5.22 2.85 4.89
N TYR A 117 5.88 2.23 3.92
CA TYR A 117 5.33 2.04 2.59
C TYR A 117 5.61 0.61 2.16
N GLU A 118 4.64 0.02 1.49
CA GLU A 118 4.82 -1.20 0.71
C GLU A 118 4.08 -1.02 -0.60
N SER A 119 4.64 -1.54 -1.70
CA SER A 119 4.07 -1.34 -3.03
C SER A 119 3.95 -2.63 -3.84
N ARG A 120 3.06 -2.58 -4.82
CA ARG A 120 2.90 -3.60 -5.86
C ARG A 120 2.79 -2.94 -7.22
N LEU A 121 3.58 -3.46 -8.15
CA LEU A 121 3.56 -3.10 -9.55
C LEU A 121 2.74 -4.13 -10.34
N PHE A 122 1.89 -3.65 -11.24
CA PHE A 122 1.15 -4.46 -12.20
C PHE A 122 0.87 -3.65 -13.47
N VAL A 123 0.34 -4.31 -14.50
CA VAL A 123 0.03 -3.71 -15.80
C VAL A 123 -1.48 -3.67 -15.99
N ILE A 124 -1.99 -2.53 -16.46
CA ILE A 124 -3.31 -2.46 -17.08
C ILE A 124 -3.10 -2.31 -18.58
N SER A 125 -3.63 -3.26 -19.33
CA SER A 125 -3.64 -3.29 -20.78
C SER A 125 -5.09 -3.32 -21.23
N ASN A 126 -5.61 -2.17 -21.66
CA ASN A 126 -6.84 -2.15 -22.44
C ASN A 126 -6.43 -2.69 -23.81
N GLY A 127 -6.50 -4.01 -23.95
CA GLY A 127 -6.41 -4.65 -25.25
C GLY A 127 -7.42 -3.96 -26.14
N THR A 128 -6.96 -3.22 -27.14
CA THR A 128 -7.75 -3.07 -28.34
C THR A 128 -7.90 -4.50 -28.86
N LEU A 129 -9.11 -5.06 -28.73
CA LEU A 129 -9.55 -6.08 -29.67
C LEU A 129 -9.50 -5.38 -31.04
N ILE A 130 -8.36 -5.52 -31.71
CA ILE A 130 -8.22 -5.17 -33.11
C ILE A 130 -8.73 -6.38 -33.89
N ALA A 131 -9.74 -6.10 -34.71
CA ALA A 131 -10.46 -6.95 -35.67
C ALA A 131 -11.65 -7.74 -35.11
#